data_AF-A0A6J4IVD8-F1
#
_entry.id   AF-A0A6J4IVD8-F1
#
_cell.length_a   1.000
_cell.length_b   1.000
_cell.length_c   1.000
_cell.angle_alpha   90.00
_cell.angle_beta   90.00
_cell.angle_gamma   90.00
#
_symmetry.space_group_name_H-M   'P 1'
#
loop_
_entity.id
_entity.type
_entity.pdbx_description
1 polymer ?
#
loop_
_entity_poly.entity_id
_entity_poly.type
_entity_poly.pdbx_seq_one_letter_code
_entity_poly.pdbx_strand_id
1 'polypeptide(L)' 'MPYDYLQEDDEWVVVLAGTGMVEVDGHRQTLGPGDWAFLPAGVPHRVVCTEAGTSWLAVHTPPA' A
#
# COMPACT_ATOMS: atom_id res chain seq x y z
N MET A 1 12.61 -8.97 5.50
CA MET A 1 11.84 -8.67 6.73
C MET A 1 10.84 -7.58 6.36
N PRO A 2 9.53 -7.75 6.59
CA PRO A 2 8.58 -6.67 6.36
C PRO A 2 8.93 -5.51 7.30
N TYR A 3 9.02 -4.29 6.76
CA TYR A 3 9.21 -3.06 7.52
C TYR A 3 7.86 -2.36 7.57
N ASP A 4 7.48 -1.86 8.74
CA ASP A 4 6.27 -1.06 8.88
C ASP A 4 6.61 0.38 8.48
N TYR A 5 5.89 0.92 7.51
CA TYR A 5 6.02 2.31 7.09
C TYR A 5 5.16 3.18 8.03
N LEU A 6 5.80 4.18 8.61
CA LEU A 6 5.15 5.27 9.33
C LEU A 6 5.53 6.58 8.62
N GLN A 7 4.85 6.87 7.52
CA GLN A 7 5.12 8.07 6.72
C GLN A 7 4.34 9.27 7.24
N GLU A 8 4.94 10.46 7.06
CA GLU A 8 4.32 11.76 7.41
C GLU A 8 3.34 12.23 6.32
N ASP A 9 3.44 11.66 5.12
CA ASP A 9 2.60 11.96 3.96
C ASP A 9 1.45 10.96 3.87
N ASP A 10 0.30 11.43 3.39
CA ASP A 10 -0.76 10.52 2.93
C ASP A 10 -0.28 9.83 1.64
N GLU A 11 -0.61 8.56 1.49
CA GLU A 11 -0.30 7.79 0.29
C GLU A 11 -1.55 7.08 -0.23
N TRP A 12 -1.66 7.01 -1.55
CA TRP A 12 -2.66 6.21 -2.24
C TRP A 12 -1.98 5.29 -3.24
N VAL A 13 -2.32 4.01 -3.20
CA VAL A 13 -1.77 3.00 -4.11
C VAL A 13 -2.88 2.33 -4.91
N VAL A 14 -2.61 2.03 -6.19
CA VAL A 14 -3.48 1.20 -7.05
C VAL A 14 -2.66 0.14 -7.75
N VAL A 15 -3.15 -1.10 -7.77
CA VAL A 15 -2.50 -2.19 -8.49
C VAL A 15 -2.84 -2.10 -9.98
N LEU A 16 -1.82 -2.11 -10.82
CA LEU A 16 -1.94 -2.03 -12.28
C LEU A 16 -1.93 -3.43 -12.92
N ALA A 17 -1.15 -4.34 -12.36
CA ALA A 17 -1.06 -5.74 -12.78
C ALA A 17 -0.62 -6.62 -11.61
N GLY A 18 -0.95 -7.92 -11.66
CA GLY A 18 -0.65 -8.88 -10.60
C GLY A 18 -1.51 -8.69 -9.35
N THR A 19 -1.05 -9.26 -8.24
CA THR A 19 -1.78 -9.26 -6.96
C THR A 19 -0.82 -9.01 -5.81
N GLY A 20 -1.21 -8.13 -4.90
CA GLY A 20 -0.48 -7.83 -3.67
C GLY A 20 -1.36 -8.00 -2.44
N MET A 21 -0.73 -8.14 -1.28
CA MET A 21 -1.41 -7.98 0.01
C MET A 21 -0.74 -6.87 0.78
N VAL A 22 -1.53 -5.94 1.28
CA VAL A 22 -1.08 -4.88 2.18
C VAL A 22 -1.75 -5.04 3.54
N GLU A 23 -1.05 -4.63 4.58
CA GLU A 23 -1.58 -4.52 5.94
C GLU A 23 -1.59 -3.04 6.32
N VAL A 24 -2.73 -2.53 6.79
CA VAL A 24 -2.94 -1.14 7.19
C VAL A 24 -3.63 -1.14 8.54
N ASP A 25 -3.01 -0.53 9.55
CA ASP A 25 -3.51 -0.54 10.94
C ASP A 25 -3.84 -1.97 11.45
N GLY A 26 -3.01 -2.94 11.09
CA GLY A 26 -3.21 -4.36 11.43
C GLY A 26 -4.26 -5.10 10.60
N HIS A 27 -4.98 -4.42 9.70
CA HIS A 27 -5.95 -5.02 8.79
C HIS A 27 -5.33 -5.40 7.47
N ARG A 28 -5.49 -6.67 7.06
CA ARG A 28 -4.96 -7.17 5.78
C ARG A 28 -6.00 -7.07 4.68
N GLN A 29 -5.56 -6.59 3.53
CA GLN A 29 -6.36 -6.55 2.31
C GLN A 29 -5.52 -7.04 1.12
N THR A 30 -6.14 -7.91 0.32
CA THR A 30 -5.60 -8.36 -0.97
C THR A 30 -6.10 -7.41 -2.05
N LEU A 31 -5.18 -6.94 -2.89
CA LEU A 31 -5.45 -6.00 -3.98
C LEU A 31 -5.06 -6.68 -5.30
N GLY A 32 -6.02 -6.79 -6.21
CA GLY A 32 -5.81 -7.17 -7.60
C GLY A 32 -5.84 -5.96 -8.54
N PRO A 33 -5.72 -6.15 -9.87
CA PRO A 33 -5.67 -5.05 -10.82
C PRO A 33 -6.91 -4.15 -10.75
N GLY A 34 -6.71 -2.85 -10.53
CA GLY A 34 -7.75 -1.85 -10.33
C GLY A 34 -8.15 -1.62 -8.87
N ASP A 35 -7.82 -2.54 -7.96
CA ASP A 35 -7.99 -2.32 -6.53
C ASP A 35 -6.95 -1.34 -6.00
N TRP A 36 -7.35 -0.60 -4.98
CA TRP A 36 -6.52 0.44 -4.40
C TRP A 36 -6.62 0.44 -2.87
N ALA A 37 -5.62 1.03 -2.23
CA ALA A 37 -5.61 1.29 -0.80
C ALA A 37 -5.21 2.74 -0.54
N PHE A 38 -5.89 3.36 0.42
CA PHE A 38 -5.46 4.61 1.00
C PHE A 38 -4.68 4.32 2.29
N LEU A 39 -3.55 4.98 2.43
CA LEU A 39 -2.55 4.80 3.47
C LEU A 39 -2.39 6.16 4.17
N PRO A 40 -3.17 6.42 5.22
CA PRO A 40 -3.14 7.72 5.87
C PRO A 40 -1.79 7.99 6.54
N ALA A 41 -1.39 9.26 6.57
CA ALA A 41 -0.22 9.73 7.31
C ALA A 41 -0.28 9.27 8.78
N GLY A 42 0.86 8.83 9.30
CA GLY A 42 0.98 8.36 10.69
C GLY A 42 0.26 7.04 10.99
N VAL A 43 -0.31 6.35 10.00
CA VAL A 43 -0.90 5.02 10.16
C VAL A 43 0.11 3.96 9.71
N PRO A 44 0.49 3.01 10.60
CA PRO A 44 1.39 1.92 10.22
C PRO A 44 0.81 1.08 9.08
N HIS A 45 1.60 0.91 8.04
CA HIS A 45 1.23 0.05 6.91
C HIS A 45 2.44 -0.66 6.30
N ARG A 46 2.20 -1.78 5.62
CA ARG A 46 3.24 -2.52 4.91
C ARG A 46 2.70 -3.34 3.76
N VAL A 47 3.56 -3.60 2.79
CA VAL A 47 3.37 -4.68 1.82
C VAL A 47 3.73 -6.00 2.51
N VAL A 48 2.77 -6.93 2.57
CA VAL A 48 2.98 -8.25 3.18
C VAL A 48 3.58 -9.22 2.17
N CYS A 49 3.03 -9.25 0.95
CA CYS A 49 3.55 -10.05 -0.16
C CYS A 49 3.05 -9.52 -1.50
N THR A 50 3.73 -9.94 -2.56
CA THR A 50 3.35 -9.71 -3.95
C THR A 50 3.55 -10.97 -4.78
N GLU A 51 2.69 -11.16 -5.77
CA GLU A 51 2.95 -12.12 -6.84
C GLU A 51 4.03 -11.59 -7.78
N ALA A 52 4.76 -12.50 -8.44
CA ALA A 52 5.77 -12.12 -9.43
C ALA A 52 5.12 -11.34 -10.58
N GLY A 53 5.70 -10.18 -10.92
CA GLY A 53 5.16 -9.30 -11.96
C GLY A 53 4.08 -8.33 -11.47
N THR A 54 3.81 -8.27 -10.16
CA THR A 54 2.91 -7.25 -9.60
C THR A 54 3.50 -5.86 -9.77
N SER A 55 2.70 -4.92 -10.28
CA SER A 55 3.04 -3.51 -10.40
C SER A 55 1.92 -2.64 -9.86
N TRP A 56 2.28 -1.50 -9.28
CA TRP A 56 1.34 -0.52 -8.75
C TRP A 56 1.81 0.91 -9.04
N LEU A 57 0.87 1.84 -8.98
CA LEU A 57 1.15 3.28 -8.91
C LEU A 57 0.94 3.72 -7.46
N ALA A 58 1.93 4.40 -6.89
CA ALA A 58 1.84 5.07 -5.60
C ALA A 58 1.86 6.60 -5.82
N VAL A 59 0.95 7.30 -5.15
CA VAL A 59 0.89 8.76 -5.12
C VAL A 59 1.02 9.20 -3.68
N HIS A 60 2.04 10.01 -3.38
CA HIS A 60 2.24 10.61 -2.07
C HIS A 60 1.79 12.07 -2.10
N THR A 61 1.06 12.49 -1.08
CA THR A 61 0.67 13.89 -0.88
C THR A 61 1.25 14.38 0.44
N PRO A 62 2.25 15.29 0.40
CA PRO A 62 2.83 15.82 1.61
C PRO A 62 1.83 16.66 2.41
N PRO A 63 2.07 16.82 3.73
CA PRO A 63 1.25 17.69 4.55
C PRO A 63 1.21 19.13 3.99
N ALA A 64 0.06 19.78 4.17
CA ALA A 64 -0.16 21.17 3.77
C ALA A 64 0.66 22.18 4.60
#